data_AF-A0A2G0Q5T5-F1
#
_entry.id   AF-A0A2G0Q5T5-F1
#
_cell.length_a   1.000
_cell.length_b   1.000
_cell.length_c   1.000
_cell.angle_alpha   90.00
_cell.angle_beta   90.00
_cell.angle_gamma   90.00
#
_symmetry.space_group_name_H-M   'P 1'
#
loop_
_entity.id
_entity.type
_entity.pdbx_description
1 polymer ?
#
loop_
_entity_poly.entity_id
_entity_poly.type
_entity_poly.pdbx_seq_one_letter_code
_entity_poly.pdbx_strand_id
1 'polypeptide(L)'
;MNFLNDYIPYGAQEAQYEREMEAAAYEEAVLAQQGNDANEILGTLPNEMERIFSPEIMKLLGPVLQHKSESIDQVWYLMYDLCLMKVQMEA
;
A
#
# COMPACT_ATOMS: atom_id res chain seq x y z
N MET A 1 7.83 -49.20 0.03
CA MET A 1 7.71 -47.80 -0.41
C MET A 1 6.40 -47.66 -1.15
N ASN A 2 5.41 -46.98 -0.56
CA ASN A 2 4.16 -46.68 -1.26
C ASN A 2 4.40 -45.43 -2.12
N PHE A 3 4.56 -45.62 -3.42
CA PHE A 3 4.44 -44.54 -4.39
C PHE A 3 2.94 -44.35 -4.65
N LEU A 4 2.27 -43.60 -3.77
CA LEU A 4 0.97 -43.02 -4.10
C LEU A 4 1.24 -41.98 -5.19
N ASN A 5 0.97 -42.39 -6.42
CA ASN A 5 0.95 -41.53 -7.57
C ASN A 5 -0.26 -40.61 -7.39
N ASP A 6 -0.04 -39.39 -6.89
CA ASP A 6 -1.05 -38.32 -6.84
C ASP A 6 -1.36 -37.88 -8.27
N TYR A 7 -2.06 -38.74 -9.01
CA TYR A 7 -2.49 -38.47 -10.38
C TYR A 7 -3.69 -37.53 -10.32
N ILE A 8 -3.42 -36.23 -10.20
CA ILE A 8 -4.44 -35.19 -10.39
C ILE A 8 -4.82 -35.23 -11.87
N PRO A 9 -6.10 -35.46 -12.24
CA PRO A 9 -6.53 -35.42 -13.63
C PRO A 9 -6.17 -34.06 -14.24
N TYR A 10 -5.67 -34.03 -15.47
CA TYR A 10 -5.29 -32.78 -16.15
C TYR A 10 -6.36 -31.68 -16.05
N GLY A 11 -7.64 -32.01 -16.19
CA GLY A 11 -8.73 -31.03 -16.03
C GLY A 11 -8.94 -30.53 -14.59
N ALA A 12 -8.57 -31.29 -13.57
CA ALA A 12 -8.59 -30.83 -12.18
C ALA A 12 -7.39 -29.92 -11.87
N GLN A 13 -6.24 -30.16 -12.51
CA GLN A 13 -5.07 -29.30 -12.41
C GLN A 13 -5.28 -27.96 -13.15
N GLU A 14 -5.88 -28.00 -14.35
CA GLU A 14 -6.28 -26.80 -15.09
C GLU A 14 -7.30 -25.97 -14.30
N ALA A 15 -8.35 -26.59 -13.75
CA ALA A 15 -9.35 -25.88 -12.94
C ALA A 15 -8.79 -25.34 -11.60
N GLN A 16 -7.70 -25.91 -11.07
CA GLN A 16 -7.00 -25.35 -9.93
C GLN A 16 -6.17 -24.14 -10.35
N TYR A 17 -5.43 -24.25 -11.44
CA TYR A 17 -4.61 -23.16 -11.98
C TYR A 17 -5.46 -21.94 -12.37
N GLU A 18 -6.62 -22.15 -13.00
CA GLU A 18 -7.57 -21.07 -13.31
C GLU A 18 -8.04 -20.34 -12.05
N ARG A 19 -8.39 -21.07 -10.99
CA ARG A 19 -8.78 -20.47 -9.70
C ARG A 19 -7.65 -19.71 -9.03
N GLU A 20 -6.42 -20.22 -9.10
CA GLU A 20 -5.24 -19.52 -8.58
C GLU A 20 -4.97 -18.22 -9.35
N MET A 21 -5.11 -18.24 -10.67
CA MET A 21 -5.00 -17.02 -11.50
C MET A 21 -6.11 -16.01 -11.20
N GLU A 22 -7.36 -16.46 -11.08
CA GLU A 22 -8.49 -15.58 -10.73
C GLU A 22 -8.31 -14.95 -9.34
N ALA A 23 -7.84 -15.74 -8.37
CA ALA A 23 -7.55 -15.24 -7.03
C ALA A 23 -6.42 -14.19 -7.05
N ALA A 24 -5.34 -14.44 -7.81
CA ALA A 24 -4.24 -13.49 -7.96
C ALA A 24 -4.68 -12.19 -8.65
N ALA A 25 -5.50 -12.29 -9.70
CA ALA A 25 -6.04 -11.12 -10.40
C ALA A 25 -6.99 -10.31 -9.50
N TYR A 26 -7.79 -10.99 -8.67
CA TYR A 26 -8.65 -10.34 -7.69
C TYR A 26 -7.83 -9.63 -6.61
N GLU A 27 -6.79 -10.27 -6.08
CA GLU A 27 -5.89 -9.67 -5.09
C GLU A 27 -5.20 -8.42 -5.66
N GLU A 28 -4.71 -8.47 -6.90
CA GLU A 28 -4.12 -7.31 -7.57
C GLU A 28 -5.11 -6.16 -7.72
N ALA A 29 -6.37 -6.47 -8.10
CA ALA A 29 -7.42 -5.46 -8.22
C ALA A 29 -7.76 -4.79 -6.87
N VAL A 30 -7.79 -5.58 -5.79
CA VAL A 30 -8.01 -5.06 -4.43
C VAL A 30 -6.85 -4.15 -4.02
N LEU A 31 -5.60 -4.58 -4.20
CA LEU A 31 -4.42 -3.78 -3.88
C LEU A 31 -4.37 -2.47 -4.67
N ALA A 32 -4.71 -2.51 -5.97
CA ALA A 32 -4.80 -1.33 -6.81
C ALA A 32 -5.88 -0.36 -6.30
N GLN A 33 -7.05 -0.86 -5.91
CA GLN A 33 -8.11 -0.03 -5.35
C GLN A 33 -7.69 0.59 -4.03
N GLN A 34 -7.08 -0.18 -3.12
CA GLN A 34 -6.58 0.34 -1.84
C GLN A 34 -5.53 1.44 -2.05
N GLY A 35 -4.65 1.30 -3.05
CA GLY A 35 -3.68 2.31 -3.43
C GLY A 35 -4.34 3.60 -3.97
N ASN A 36 -5.43 3.47 -4.73
CA ASN A 36 -6.20 4.62 -5.21
C ASN A 36 -6.89 5.35 -4.06
N ASP A 37 -7.57 4.62 -3.18
CA ASP A 37 -8.26 5.18 -2.02
C ASP A 37 -7.28 5.90 -1.08
N ALA A 38 -6.09 5.34 -0.88
CA ALA A 38 -5.03 5.98 -0.10
C ALA A 38 -4.56 7.31 -0.69
N ASN A 39 -4.43 7.37 -2.03
CA ASN A 39 -4.10 8.62 -2.73
C ASN A 39 -5.21 9.66 -2.63
N GLU A 40 -6.48 9.24 -2.70
CA GLU A 40 -7.60 10.16 -2.50
C GLU A 40 -7.58 10.77 -1.10
N ILE A 41 -7.37 9.97 -0.06
CA ILE A 41 -7.24 10.45 1.32
C ILE A 41 -6.06 11.41 1.44
N LEU A 42 -4.89 11.03 0.92
CA LEU A 42 -3.69 11.86 0.95
C LEU A 42 -3.94 13.24 0.33
N GLY A 43 -4.67 13.29 -0.79
CA GLY A 43 -5.05 14.52 -1.48
C GLY A 43 -5.97 15.45 -0.68
N THR A 44 -6.61 14.95 0.38
CA THR A 44 -7.40 15.78 1.31
C THR A 44 -6.57 16.40 2.45
N LEU A 45 -5.34 15.92 2.65
CA LEU A 45 -4.48 16.39 3.72
C LEU A 45 -3.83 17.73 3.39
N PRO A 46 -3.43 18.53 4.40
CA PRO A 46 -2.70 19.77 4.16
C PRO A 46 -1.35 19.51 3.47
N ASN A 47 -1.07 20.25 2.39
CA ASN A 47 0.19 20.09 1.64
C ASN A 47 1.35 20.96 2.16
N GLU A 48 1.09 21.79 3.17
CA GLU A 48 2.07 22.68 3.79
C GLU A 48 2.64 22.01 5.05
N MET A 49 3.96 21.75 5.09
CA MET A 49 4.63 21.11 6.24
C MET A 49 4.34 21.80 7.58
N GLU A 50 4.21 23.12 7.55
CA GLU A 50 3.88 23.95 8.72
C GLU A 50 2.47 23.71 9.27
N ARG A 51 1.58 23.08 8.50
CA ARG A 51 0.24 22.65 8.92
C ARG A 51 0.18 21.18 9.32
N ILE A 52 1.17 20.38 8.91
CA ILE A 52 1.27 18.96 9.26
C ILE A 52 1.90 18.80 10.64
N PHE A 53 2.98 19.53 10.90
CA PHE A 53 3.76 19.39 12.12
C PHE A 53 3.47 20.49 13.14
N SER A 54 3.57 20.15 14.42
CA SER A 54 3.43 21.15 15.48
C SER A 54 4.55 22.19 15.43
N PRO A 55 4.33 23.40 15.97
CA PRO A 55 5.36 24.44 16.05
C PRO A 55 6.66 23.96 16.73
N GLU A 56 6.57 23.09 17.73
CA GLU A 56 7.73 22.51 18.43
C GLU A 56 8.56 21.60 17.51
N ILE A 57 7.88 20.77 16.70
CA ILE A 57 8.54 19.93 15.70
C ILE A 57 9.20 20.79 14.62
N MET A 58 8.49 21.81 14.14
CA MET A 58 9.03 22.74 13.14
C MET A 58 10.24 23.53 13.65
N LYS A 59 10.34 23.84 14.94
CA LYS A 59 11.56 24.46 15.52
C LYS A 59 12.78 23.54 15.47
N LEU A 60 12.57 22.23 15.65
CA LEU A 60 13.65 21.25 15.68
C LEU A 60 14.03 20.74 14.29
N LEU A 61 13.03 20.46 13.45
CA LEU A 61 13.19 19.78 12.16
C LEU A 61 12.93 20.69 10.95
N GLY A 62 12.38 21.89 11.16
CA GLY A 62 12.08 22.84 10.08
C GLY A 62 13.27 23.11 9.15
N PRO A 63 14.51 23.33 9.64
CA PRO A 63 15.66 23.49 8.76
C PRO A 63 15.91 22.28 7.84
N VAL A 64 15.62 21.06 8.30
CA VAL A 64 15.74 19.84 7.48
C VAL A 64 14.60 19.77 6.47
N LEU A 65 13.38 20.05 6.92
CA LEU A 65 12.15 19.99 6.12
C LEU A 65 12.01 21.13 5.11
N GLN A 66 12.74 22.24 5.25
CA GLN A 66 12.68 23.39 4.34
C GLN A 66 13.85 23.43 3.34
N HIS A 67 15.01 22.85 3.68
CA HIS A 67 16.20 22.93 2.83
C HIS A 67 16.48 21.67 2.01
N LYS A 68 15.86 20.53 2.32
CA LYS A 68 16.08 19.27 1.60
C LYS A 68 14.77 18.76 0.99
N SER A 69 14.69 18.78 -0.34
CA SER A 69 13.55 18.22 -1.08
C SER A 69 13.31 16.75 -0.74
N GLU A 70 14.38 15.97 -0.58
CA GLU A 70 14.30 14.55 -0.22
C GLU A 70 13.60 14.33 1.13
N SER A 71 13.81 15.23 2.11
CA SER A 71 13.15 15.13 3.41
C SER A 71 11.65 15.43 3.32
N ILE A 72 11.25 16.29 2.38
CA ILE A 72 9.83 16.54 2.09
C ILE A 72 9.21 15.30 1.46
N ASP A 73 9.87 14.69 0.48
CA ASP A 73 9.41 13.47 -0.18
C ASP A 73 9.25 12.31 0.81
N GLN A 74 10.20 12.16 1.75
CA GLN A 74 10.11 11.14 2.80
C GLN A 74 8.91 11.32 3.72
N VAL A 75 8.57 12.57 4.06
CA VAL A 75 7.34 12.85 4.83
C VAL A 75 6.11 12.50 3.99
N TRP A 76 6.11 12.83 2.70
CA TRP A 76 5.01 12.47 1.81
C TRP A 76 4.82 10.96 1.67
N TYR A 77 5.91 10.19 1.56
CA TYR A 77 5.84 8.72 1.56
C TYR A 77 5.29 8.19 2.89
N LEU A 78 5.74 8.72 4.02
CA LEU A 78 5.19 8.33 5.32
C LEU A 78 3.69 8.64 5.41
N MET A 79 3.24 9.80 4.92
CA MET A 79 1.82 10.16 4.91
C MET A 79 1.00 9.23 4.01
N TYR A 80 1.54 8.86 2.84
CA TYR A 80 0.92 7.87 1.97
C TYR A 80 0.78 6.51 2.66
N ASP A 81 1.84 6.01 3.30
CA ASP A 81 1.83 4.73 4.01
C ASP A 81 0.77 4.72 5.13
N LEU A 82 0.65 5.83 5.87
CA LEU A 82 -0.39 5.97 6.90
C LEU A 82 -1.81 5.96 6.30
N CYS A 83 -2.02 6.60 5.13
CA CYS A 83 -3.30 6.54 4.42
C CYS A 83 -3.61 5.12 3.94
N LEU A 84 -2.62 4.42 3.40
CA LEU A 84 -2.77 3.03 2.96
C LEU A 84 -3.12 2.11 4.13
N MET A 85 -2.43 2.23 5.26
CA MET A 85 -2.75 1.48 6.48
C MET A 85 -4.18 1.75 6.94
N LYS A 86 -4.64 3.00 6.87
CA LYS A 86 -6.03 3.34 7.22
C LYS A 86 -7.03 2.62 6.31
N VAL A 87 -6.84 2.64 4.99
CA VAL A 87 -7.72 1.94 4.04
C VAL A 87 -7.73 0.43 4.31
N GLN A 88 -6.55 -0.16 4.54
CA GLN A 88 -6.41 -1.58 4.83
C GLN A 88 -7.05 -2.01 6.17
N MET A 89 -7.13 -1.11 7.15
CA MET A 89 -7.84 -1.36 8.42
C MET A 89 -9.36 -1.34 8.27
N GLU A 90 -9.88 -0.70 7.22
CA GLU A 90 -11.32 -0.51 6.97
C GLU A 90 -11.89 -1.48 5.92
N ALA A 91 -11.03 -2.20 5.20
CA ALA A 91 -11.37 -3.22 4.20
C ALA A 91 -11.62 -4.61 4.83
#